data_AF-A0A806TS08-F1
#
_entry.id   AF-A0A806TS08-F1
#
_cell.length_a   1.000
_cell.length_b   1.000
_cell.length_c   1.000
_cell.angle_alpha   90.00
_cell.angle_beta   90.00
_cell.angle_gamma   90.00
#
_symmetry.space_group_name_H-M   'P 1'
#
loop_
_entity.id
_entity.type
_entity.pdbx_description
1 polymer ?
#
loop_
_entity_poly.entity_id
_entity_poly.type
_entity_poly.pdbx_seq_one_letter_code
_entity_poly.pdbx_strand_id
1 'polypeptide(L)'
;MDVVKEVKLLKYQMSLMKHIINAEEHPFFMFVIDHEFEENQVKVFLKILGVFSCRIKGEEIFEWYQNDQLFSQFNLPLDKLYASEQPNLEELKSVVAKIFYQEFELEYLLYSLKKQCIQMEVCDFFLQRLKADLK
;
A
#
# COMPACT_ATOMS: atom_id res chain seq x y z
N MET A 1 32.94 -13.63 4.21
CA MET A 1 32.05 -12.87 3.30
C MET A 1 31.69 -11.59 4.02
N ASP A 2 31.96 -10.44 3.41
CA ASP A 2 31.66 -9.13 4.02
C ASP A 2 30.22 -8.75 3.67
N VAL A 3 29.28 -9.07 4.57
CA VAL A 3 27.85 -8.83 4.37
C VAL A 3 27.56 -7.34 4.14
N VAL A 4 28.30 -6.43 4.79
CA VAL A 4 28.11 -4.98 4.62
C VAL A 4 28.51 -4.56 3.21
N LYS A 5 29.60 -5.11 2.69
CA LYS A 5 30.04 -4.86 1.31
C LYS A 5 29.03 -5.38 0.30
N GLU A 6 28.51 -6.59 0.49
CA GLU A 6 27.48 -7.17 -0.39
C GLU A 6 26.19 -6.33 -0.38
N VAL A 7 25.71 -5.90 0.79
CA VAL A 7 24.53 -5.03 0.89
C VAL A 7 24.74 -3.69 0.17
N LYS A 8 25.92 -3.07 0.32
CA LYS A 8 26.26 -1.83 -0.41
C LYS A 8 26.23 -2.03 -1.92
N LEU A 9 26.77 -3.15 -2.41
CA LEU A 9 26.76 -3.48 -3.83
C LEU A 9 25.32 -3.67 -4.34
N LEU A 10 24.49 -4.40 -3.60
CA LEU A 10 23.08 -4.61 -3.94
C LEU A 10 22.28 -3.31 -3.99
N LYS A 11 22.45 -2.41 -3.00
CA LYS A 11 21.81 -1.08 -2.99
C LYS A 11 22.24 -0.25 -4.20
N TYR A 12 23.52 -0.29 -4.56
CA TYR A 12 24.01 0.42 -5.75
C TYR A 12 23.43 -0.17 -7.05
N GLN A 13 23.41 -1.50 -7.19
CA GLN A 13 22.79 -2.17 -8.33
C GLN A 13 21.31 -1.82 -8.46
N MET A 14 20.57 -1.75 -7.34
CA MET A 14 19.18 -1.31 -7.33
C MET A 14 19.03 0.15 -7.78
N SER A 15 19.91 1.05 -7.33
CA SER A 15 19.92 2.44 -7.82
C SER A 15 20.15 2.53 -9.32
N LEU A 16 21.02 1.68 -9.88
CA LEU A 16 21.23 1.61 -11.32
C LEU A 16 19.99 1.08 -12.05
N MET A 17 19.32 0.04 -11.50
CA MET A 17 18.08 -0.49 -12.08
C MET A 17 16.96 0.56 -12.10
N LYS A 18 16.85 1.42 -11.08
CA LYS A 18 15.89 2.54 -11.06
C LYS A 18 16.03 3.49 -12.25
N HIS A 19 17.24 3.69 -12.78
CA HIS A 19 17.46 4.53 -13.96
C HIS A 19 17.05 3.85 -15.28
N ILE A 20 16.87 2.53 -15.26
CA ILE A 20 16.47 1.73 -16.42
C ILE A 20 14.94 1.60 -16.46
N ILE A 21 14.31 1.48 -15.28
CA ILE A 21 12.86 1.35 -15.16
C ILE A 21 12.20 2.69 -15.50
N ASN A 22 11.15 2.65 -16.33
CA ASN A 22 10.35 3.83 -16.59
C ASN A 22 9.51 4.16 -15.33
N ALA A 23 9.97 5.15 -14.56
CA ALA A 23 9.29 5.59 -13.34
C ALA A 23 7.88 6.15 -13.61
N GLU A 24 7.59 6.59 -14.84
CA GLU A 24 6.24 7.04 -15.22
C GLU A 24 5.27 5.85 -15.38
N GLU A 25 5.76 4.69 -15.81
CA GLU A 25 4.95 3.47 -15.98
C GLU A 25 4.78 2.69 -14.67
N HIS A 26 5.75 2.80 -13.76
CA HIS A 26 5.75 2.06 -12.50
C HIS A 26 5.85 2.94 -11.24
N PRO A 27 5.02 3.97 -11.10
CA PRO A 27 5.18 4.95 -10.02
C PRO A 27 4.96 4.37 -8.62
N PHE A 28 4.07 3.37 -8.45
CA PHE A 28 3.89 2.72 -7.15
C PHE A 28 5.09 1.84 -6.79
N PHE A 29 5.64 1.08 -7.74
CA PHE A 29 6.83 0.27 -7.45
C PHE A 29 8.06 1.14 -7.24
N MET A 30 8.18 2.27 -7.93
CA MET A 30 9.22 3.25 -7.64
C MET A 30 9.07 3.80 -6.22
N PHE A 31 7.86 4.16 -5.80
CA PHE A 31 7.54 4.55 -4.42
C PHE A 31 7.97 3.47 -3.42
N VAL A 32 7.66 2.20 -3.67
CA VAL A 32 8.06 1.07 -2.82
C VAL A 32 9.58 0.97 -2.67
N ILE A 33 10.35 1.12 -3.76
CA ILE A 33 11.81 1.00 -3.72
C ILE A 33 12.46 2.24 -3.10
N ASP A 34 11.91 3.44 -3.32
CA ASP A 34 12.42 4.69 -2.72
C ASP A 34 12.27 4.69 -1.19
N HIS A 35 11.23 4.02 -0.70
CA HIS A 35 10.94 3.87 0.72
C HIS A 35 11.47 2.58 1.35
N GLU A 36 12.20 1.76 0.58
CA GLU A 36 12.79 0.49 1.04
C GLU A 36 11.79 -0.47 1.73
N PHE A 37 10.54 -0.52 1.25
CA PHE A 37 9.54 -1.40 1.87
C PHE A 37 9.83 -2.88 1.68
N GLU A 38 9.52 -3.65 2.71
CA GLU A 38 9.55 -5.10 2.68
C GLU A 38 8.39 -5.68 1.86
N GLU A 39 8.62 -6.86 1.29
CA GLU A 39 7.64 -7.56 0.47
C GLU A 39 6.31 -7.80 1.23
N ASN A 40 6.38 -8.17 2.51
CA ASN A 40 5.18 -8.41 3.32
C ASN A 40 4.38 -7.12 3.57
N GLN A 41 5.05 -5.97 3.71
CA GLN A 41 4.37 -4.68 3.85
C GLN A 41 3.54 -4.38 2.59
N VAL A 42 4.15 -4.55 1.41
CA VAL A 42 3.50 -4.33 0.12
C VAL A 42 2.34 -5.32 -0.08
N LYS A 43 2.57 -6.62 0.18
CA LYS A 43 1.54 -7.67 0.03
C LYS A 43 0.32 -7.43 0.92
N VAL A 44 0.54 -7.08 2.19
CA VAL A 44 -0.55 -6.78 3.12
C VAL A 44 -1.35 -5.59 2.62
N PHE A 45 -0.66 -4.51 2.29
CA PHE A 45 -1.32 -3.29 1.86
C PHE A 45 -2.19 -3.53 0.62
N LEU A 46 -1.67 -4.22 -0.40
CA LEU A 46 -2.43 -4.54 -1.61
C LEU A 46 -3.66 -5.43 -1.34
N LYS A 47 -3.55 -6.40 -0.43
CA LYS A 47 -4.70 -7.22 -0.01
C LYS A 47 -5.76 -6.39 0.72
N ILE A 48 -5.36 -5.48 1.60
CA ILE A 48 -6.29 -4.59 2.30
C ILE A 48 -6.99 -3.64 1.34
N LEU A 49 -6.28 -3.11 0.34
CA LEU A 49 -6.95 -2.34 -0.71
C LEU A 49 -8.01 -3.18 -1.44
N GLY A 50 -7.77 -4.48 -1.64
CA GLY A 50 -8.78 -5.42 -2.13
C GLY A 50 -9.99 -5.55 -1.21
N VAL A 51 -9.76 -5.72 0.10
CA VAL A 51 -10.83 -5.73 1.11
C VAL A 51 -11.63 -4.43 1.07
N PHE A 52 -10.96 -3.28 0.99
CA PHE A 52 -11.61 -1.97 0.86
C PHE A 52 -12.42 -1.87 -0.43
N SER A 53 -11.96 -2.43 -1.54
CA SER A 53 -12.72 -2.47 -2.79
C SER A 53 -14.06 -3.20 -2.61
N CYS A 54 -14.06 -4.40 -2.01
CA CYS A 54 -15.29 -5.14 -1.71
C CYS A 54 -16.23 -4.33 -0.81
N ARG A 55 -15.70 -3.74 0.27
CA ARG A 55 -16.47 -2.93 1.22
C ARG A 55 -17.07 -1.67 0.59
N ILE A 56 -16.35 -1.00 -0.30
CA ILE A 56 -16.86 0.17 -1.03
C ILE A 56 -18.04 -0.22 -1.93
N LYS A 57 -17.97 -1.40 -2.56
CA LYS A 57 -19.03 -1.95 -3.42
C LYS A 57 -20.20 -2.58 -2.66
N GLY A 58 -20.04 -2.84 -1.36
CA GLY A 58 -20.99 -3.61 -0.59
C GLY A 58 -21.02 -5.10 -0.98
N GLU A 59 -19.90 -5.60 -1.51
CA GLU A 59 -19.71 -7.00 -1.90
C GLU A 59 -19.15 -7.83 -0.75
N GLU A 60 -19.38 -9.15 -0.79
CA GLU A 60 -18.67 -10.08 0.08
C GLU A 60 -17.16 -10.01 -0.17
N ILE A 61 -16.37 -10.11 0.90
CA ILE A 61 -14.92 -10.05 0.81
C ILE A 61 -14.41 -11.35 0.21
N PHE A 62 -13.87 -11.27 -1.00
CA PHE A 62 -13.34 -12.46 -1.67
C PHE A 62 -12.22 -13.15 -0.87
N GLU A 63 -12.21 -14.48 -0.86
CA GLU A 63 -11.25 -15.31 -0.12
C GLU A 63 -9.78 -14.96 -0.44
N TRP A 64 -9.47 -14.62 -1.69
CA TRP A 64 -8.10 -14.27 -2.09
C TRP A 64 -7.61 -12.94 -1.51
N TYR A 65 -8.49 -12.08 -1.01
CA TYR A 65 -8.11 -10.89 -0.23
C TYR A 65 -7.97 -11.18 1.26
N GLN A 66 -8.69 -12.18 1.77
CA GLN A 66 -8.56 -12.61 3.15
C GLN A 66 -7.16 -13.20 3.39
N ASN A 67 -6.50 -12.80 4.47
CA ASN A 67 -5.23 -13.39 4.89
C ASN A 67 -4.92 -13.07 6.37
N ASP A 68 -5.60 -13.74 7.27
CA ASP A 68 -5.52 -13.49 8.71
C ASP A 68 -4.10 -13.71 9.26
N GLN A 69 -3.38 -14.71 8.73
CA GLN A 69 -1.99 -14.98 9.09
C GLN A 69 -1.08 -13.82 8.72
N LEU A 70 -1.28 -13.20 7.56
CA LEU A 70 -0.45 -12.09 7.11
C LEU A 70 -0.86 -10.79 7.83
N PHE A 71 -2.16 -10.55 8.02
CA PHE A 71 -2.67 -9.36 8.69
C PHE A 71 -2.34 -9.30 10.18
N SER A 72 -2.31 -10.45 10.85
CA SER A 72 -1.92 -10.54 12.27
C SER A 72 -0.45 -10.15 12.52
N GLN A 73 0.45 -10.30 11.55
CA GLN A 73 1.85 -9.85 11.66
C GLN A 73 1.98 -8.33 11.87
N PHE A 74 0.96 -7.57 11.44
CA PHE A 74 0.91 -6.11 11.55
C PHE A 74 -0.09 -5.64 12.63
N ASN A 75 -0.57 -6.55 13.49
CA ASN A 75 -1.53 -6.26 14.55
C ASN A 75 -2.79 -5.54 14.03
N LEU A 76 -3.28 -5.94 12.86
CA LEU A 76 -4.48 -5.37 12.24
C LEU A 76 -5.74 -5.98 12.86
N PRO A 77 -6.75 -5.16 13.25
CA PRO A 77 -8.00 -5.65 13.81
C PRO A 77 -8.87 -6.28 12.71
N LEU A 78 -8.87 -7.61 12.62
CA LEU A 78 -9.57 -8.36 11.56
C LEU A 78 -11.08 -8.11 11.54
N ASP A 79 -11.68 -7.97 12.73
CA ASP A 79 -13.09 -7.64 12.94
C ASP A 79 -13.50 -6.33 12.27
N LYS A 80 -12.63 -5.31 12.37
CA LYS A 80 -12.83 -4.02 11.71
C LYS A 80 -12.49 -4.07 10.24
N LEU A 81 -11.39 -4.76 9.90
CA LEU A 81 -10.91 -4.86 8.53
C LEU A 81 -11.96 -5.50 7.62
N TYR A 82 -12.61 -6.56 8.10
CA TYR A 82 -13.65 -7.29 7.38
C TYR A 82 -15.08 -6.82 7.69
N ALA A 83 -15.25 -5.61 8.25
CA ALA A 83 -16.56 -5.03 8.49
C ALA A 83 -17.31 -4.78 7.17
N SER A 84 -18.64 -4.81 7.20
CA SER A 84 -19.47 -4.49 6.03
C SER A 84 -19.56 -2.98 5.74
N GLU A 85 -19.18 -2.14 6.69
CA GLU A 85 -19.20 -0.69 6.56
C GLU A 85 -18.15 -0.19 5.56
N GLN A 86 -18.44 0.90 4.85
CA GLN A 86 -17.44 1.53 3.98
C GLN A 86 -16.22 1.98 4.79
N PRO A 87 -15.00 1.80 4.26
CA PRO A 87 -13.80 2.27 4.93
C PRO A 87 -13.76 3.79 4.97
N ASN A 88 -13.07 4.35 5.97
CA ASN A 88 -12.89 5.79 6.12
C ASN A 88 -11.40 6.18 6.14
N LEU A 89 -11.11 7.48 6.10
CA LEU A 89 -9.73 7.97 6.04
C LEU A 89 -8.91 7.62 7.28
N GLU A 90 -9.51 7.64 8.46
CA GLU A 90 -8.81 7.28 9.71
C GLU A 90 -8.43 5.79 9.72
N GLU A 91 -9.30 4.94 9.17
CA GLU A 91 -8.99 3.52 8.96
C GLU A 91 -7.80 3.34 8.01
N LEU A 92 -7.80 4.03 6.87
CA LEU A 92 -6.68 3.97 5.91
C LEU A 92 -5.37 4.47 6.54
N LYS A 93 -5.39 5.61 7.24
CA LYS A 93 -4.22 6.15 7.94
C LYS A 93 -3.69 5.17 8.98
N SER A 94 -4.58 4.58 9.78
CA SER A 94 -4.22 3.57 10.78
C SER A 94 -3.58 2.33 10.14
N VAL A 95 -4.15 1.83 9.05
CA VAL A 95 -3.58 0.70 8.29
C VAL A 95 -2.19 1.03 7.76
N VAL A 96 -2.04 2.19 7.11
CA VAL A 96 -0.77 2.65 6.54
C VAL A 96 0.30 2.79 7.62
N ALA A 97 -0.03 3.40 8.75
CA ALA A 97 0.89 3.57 9.88
C ALA A 97 1.34 2.21 10.45
N LYS A 98 0.43 1.24 10.57
CA LYS A 98 0.74 -0.11 11.07
C LYS A 98 1.58 -0.93 10.12
N ILE A 99 1.45 -0.72 8.82
CA ILE A 99 2.17 -1.51 7.81
C ILE A 99 3.56 -0.97 7.59
N PHE A 100 3.68 0.34 7.33
CA PHE A 100 4.89 0.90 6.76
C PHE A 100 5.86 1.45 7.81
N TYR A 101 5.40 1.74 9.03
CA TYR A 101 6.23 2.26 10.13
C TYR A 101 7.02 3.54 9.79
N GLN A 102 6.53 4.30 8.82
CA GLN A 102 7.14 5.56 8.38
C GLN A 102 6.05 6.52 7.89
N GLU A 103 6.36 7.82 7.89
CA GLU A 103 5.48 8.87 7.42
C GLU A 103 5.77 9.21 5.97
N PHE A 104 4.70 9.43 5.20
CA PHE A 104 4.74 9.91 3.82
C PHE A 104 3.39 10.51 3.46
N GLU A 105 3.35 11.28 2.38
CA GLU A 105 2.10 11.87 1.89
C GLU A 105 1.16 10.80 1.33
N LEU A 106 0.03 10.60 2.02
CA LEU A 106 -0.97 9.60 1.62
C LEU A 106 -1.53 9.88 0.23
N GLU A 107 -1.69 11.16 -0.14
CA GLU A 107 -2.14 11.55 -1.48
C GLU A 107 -1.15 11.07 -2.56
N TYR A 108 0.16 11.18 -2.31
CA TYR A 108 1.18 10.70 -3.23
C TYR A 108 1.15 9.17 -3.40
N LEU A 109 0.99 8.42 -2.30
CA LEU A 109 0.78 6.97 -2.34
C LEU A 109 -0.45 6.61 -3.20
N LEU A 110 -1.60 7.24 -2.95
CA LEU A 110 -2.84 6.97 -3.68
C LEU A 110 -2.74 7.31 -5.18
N TYR A 111 -2.11 8.44 -5.55
CA TYR A 111 -1.87 8.73 -6.96
C TYR A 111 -0.90 7.76 -7.62
N SER A 112 0.14 7.30 -6.91
CA SER A 112 1.10 6.33 -7.45
C SER A 112 0.41 5.00 -7.80
N LEU A 113 -0.45 4.49 -6.92
CA LEU A 113 -1.27 3.31 -7.16
C LEU A 113 -2.20 3.52 -8.35
N LYS A 114 -2.93 4.64 -8.35
CA LYS A 114 -3.91 4.97 -9.39
C LYS A 114 -3.27 5.08 -10.77
N LYS A 115 -2.13 5.77 -10.89
CA LYS A 115 -1.39 5.92 -12.15
C LYS A 115 -0.96 4.57 -12.73
N GLN A 116 -0.75 3.58 -11.87
CA GLN A 116 -0.37 2.23 -12.25
C GLN A 116 -1.58 1.27 -12.34
N CYS A 117 -2.81 1.81 -12.37
CA CYS A 117 -4.06 1.05 -12.44
C CYS A 117 -4.28 0.05 -11.28
N ILE A 118 -3.68 0.28 -10.11
CA ILE A 118 -3.85 -0.57 -8.93
C ILE A 118 -5.01 -0.03 -8.11
N GLN A 119 -6.07 -0.85 -7.94
CA GLN A 119 -7.21 -0.55 -7.06
C GLN A 119 -7.79 0.87 -7.28
N MET A 120 -7.99 1.25 -8.55
CA MET A 120 -8.31 2.63 -8.95
C MET A 120 -9.54 3.20 -8.23
N GLU A 121 -10.60 2.39 -8.08
CA GLU A 121 -11.84 2.80 -7.40
C GLU A 121 -11.59 3.14 -5.93
N VAL A 122 -10.74 2.36 -5.25
CA VAL A 122 -10.34 2.60 -3.86
C VAL A 122 -9.52 3.87 -3.77
N CYS A 123 -8.59 4.07 -4.71
CA CYS A 123 -7.79 5.29 -4.77
C CYS A 123 -8.68 6.52 -4.98
N ASP A 124 -9.61 6.48 -5.92
CA ASP A 124 -10.55 7.58 -6.18
C ASP A 124 -11.44 7.87 -4.98
N PHE A 125 -11.95 6.83 -4.32
CA PHE A 125 -12.77 6.95 -3.11
C PHE A 125 -12.06 7.71 -1.98
N PHE A 126 -10.77 7.44 -1.74
CA PHE A 126 -10.00 8.11 -0.70
C PHE A 126 -9.45 9.47 -1.14
N LEU A 127 -9.03 9.62 -2.40
CA LEU A 127 -8.59 10.91 -2.94
C LEU A 127 -9.70 11.96 -2.90
N GLN A 128 -10.95 11.57 -3.17
CA GLN A 128 -12.10 12.47 -3.03
C GLN A 128 -12.32 12.93 -1.59
N ARG A 129 -12.15 12.03 -0.62
CA ARG A 129 -12.31 12.35 0.81
C ARG A 129 -11.17 13.24 1.33
N LEU A 130 -9.93 12.98 0.90
CA LEU A 130 -8.79 13.85 1.26
C LEU A 130 -9.01 15.29 0.79
N LYS A 131 -9.58 15.48 -0.40
CA LYS A 131 -9.93 16.80 -0.93
C LYS A 131 -11.08 17.48 -0.18
N ALA A 132 -11.98 16.70 0.42
CA ALA A 132 -13.09 17.21 1.21
C ALA A 132 -12.64 17.66 2.61
N ASP A 133 -11.71 16.94 3.23
CA ASP A 133 -11.14 17.29 4.55
C ASP A 133 -10.26 18.56 4.53
N LEU A 134 -9.79 18.99 3.35
CA LEU A 134 -9.00 20.21 3.16
C LEU A 134 -9.85 21.48 2.99
N LYS A 135 -11.19 21.37 3.00
CA LYS A 135 -12.13 22.50 2.89
C LYS A 135 -12.80 22.78 4.23
#